data_AF-A0A1H3D8N9-F1
#
_entry.id   AF-A0A1H3D8N9-F1
#
_cell.length_a   1.000
_cell.length_b   1.000
_cell.length_c   1.000
_cell.angle_alpha   90.00
_cell.angle_beta   90.00
_cell.angle_gamma   90.00
#
_symmetry.space_group_name_H-M   'P 1'
#
loop_
_entity.id
_entity.type
_entity.pdbx_description
1 polymer ?
#
loop_
_entity_poly.entity_id
_entity_poly.type
_entity_poly.pdbx_seq_one_letter_code
_entity_poly.pdbx_strand_id
1 'polypeptide(L)'
;MPSLLGVLRKRIFAPSLASVGFAGRGFAVTPTEATARLETIPQSVVTGFEWGIEGPELWEIERRLDMVEPLLRGFAYEGATMAATLLDVMPGRKRDRTAKLLEGPGRQHVFLAYIGIGFAMARLPRVLWKKVLPELTDVPYHPTMSWLAVDGYGFDRAYFDTKRWVDEQHVSAPYPWAGAPEYFQRAVDQGIGRALWFINGADDRAVAAAVDRFPAERRPDLWAGVGLAATFAGGSDELGLARLRESSGAHHDELGLGVVFAIKARTFAGFVPEHSELAARVLAGLTVDRAREIADSTEVTAHEGPEPAYELWRQRIRDHFAIGEQRLAG
;
A
#
# COMPACT_ATOMS: atom_id res chain seq x y z
N MET A 1 7.72 -25.71 13.81
CA MET A 1 7.70 -25.53 15.29
C MET A 1 8.39 -24.21 15.62
N PRO A 2 7.71 -23.24 16.25
CA PRO A 2 8.29 -21.94 16.54
C PRO A 2 9.45 -22.06 17.54
N SER A 3 10.56 -21.38 17.25
CA SER A 3 11.67 -21.32 18.21
C SER A 3 11.28 -20.49 19.44
N LEU A 4 11.82 -20.80 20.62
CA LEU A 4 11.62 -19.98 21.84
C LEU A 4 11.94 -18.50 21.61
N LEU A 5 12.99 -18.23 20.82
CA LEU A 5 13.38 -16.89 20.39
C LEU A 5 12.33 -16.23 19.47
N GLY A 6 11.70 -17.02 18.59
CA GLY A 6 10.61 -16.58 17.72
C GLY A 6 9.37 -16.14 18.50
N VAL A 7 8.96 -16.93 19.50
CA VAL A 7 7.83 -16.60 20.38
C VAL A 7 8.09 -15.32 21.18
N LEU A 8 9.33 -15.14 21.67
CA LEU A 8 9.73 -13.92 22.37
C LEU A 8 9.68 -12.68 21.45
N ARG A 9 10.16 -12.81 20.21
CA ARG A 9 10.11 -11.71 19.22
C ARG A 9 8.69 -11.34 18.84
N LYS A 10 7.82 -12.33 18.64
CA LYS A 10 6.39 -12.10 18.40
C LYS A 10 5.79 -11.25 19.52
N ARG A 11 6.05 -11.59 20.79
CA ARG A 11 5.58 -10.79 21.94
C ARG A 11 6.15 -9.37 21.99
N ILE A 12 7.35 -9.14 21.47
CA ILE A 12 8.00 -7.81 21.50
C ILE A 12 7.54 -6.92 20.33
N PHE A 13 7.39 -7.50 19.14
CA PHE A 13 7.21 -6.74 17.90
C PHE A 13 5.80 -6.77 17.30
N ALA A 14 5.01 -7.81 17.59
CA ALA A 14 3.67 -7.91 17.01
C ALA A 14 2.71 -6.99 17.77
N PRO A 15 2.07 -6.02 17.10
CA PRO A 15 0.99 -5.27 17.72
C PRO A 15 -0.19 -6.22 17.97
N SER A 16 -0.96 -5.99 19.03
CA SER A 16 -2.13 -6.85 19.30
C SER A 16 -3.23 -6.56 18.27
N LEU A 17 -4.02 -7.58 17.92
CA LEU A 17 -5.17 -7.43 17.00
C LEU A 17 -6.14 -6.34 17.48
N ALA A 18 -6.34 -6.23 18.80
CA ALA A 18 -7.18 -5.18 19.40
C ALA A 18 -6.57 -3.78 19.21
N SER A 19 -5.25 -3.64 19.26
CA SER A 19 -4.57 -2.33 19.12
C SER A 19 -4.52 -1.81 17.69
N VAL A 20 -4.71 -2.68 16.69
CA VAL A 20 -4.69 -2.30 15.26
C VAL A 20 -6.08 -2.08 14.67
N GLY A 21 -7.15 -2.49 15.37
CA GLY A 21 -8.53 -2.22 14.94
C GLY A 21 -8.96 -0.77 15.17
N PHE A 22 -10.03 -0.34 14.53
CA PHE A 22 -10.50 1.06 14.55
C PHE A 22 -10.79 1.55 15.97
N ALA A 23 -11.45 0.71 16.78
CA ALA A 23 -11.71 1.01 18.19
C ALA A 23 -10.41 1.17 19.00
N GLY A 24 -9.42 0.30 18.80
CA GLY A 24 -8.12 0.37 19.49
C GLY A 24 -7.28 1.58 19.06
N ARG A 25 -7.51 2.08 17.85
CA ARG A 25 -6.89 3.31 17.34
C ARG A 25 -7.66 4.57 17.71
N GLY A 26 -8.89 4.45 18.21
CA GLY A 26 -9.76 5.58 18.55
C GLY A 26 -10.31 6.30 17.32
N PHE A 27 -10.43 5.62 16.17
CA PHE A 27 -11.02 6.20 14.97
C PHE A 27 -12.53 6.34 15.12
N ALA A 28 -13.08 7.47 14.68
CA ALA A 28 -14.51 7.77 14.74
C ALA A 28 -15.28 7.09 13.59
N VAL A 29 -15.21 5.76 13.52
CA VAL A 29 -15.84 4.94 12.48
C VAL A 29 -17.14 4.33 12.99
N THR A 30 -18.21 4.45 12.20
CA THR A 30 -19.50 3.80 12.51
C THR A 30 -19.42 2.30 12.21
N PRO A 31 -19.72 1.40 13.17
CA PRO A 31 -19.69 -0.03 12.93
C PRO A 31 -20.76 -0.46 11.91
N THR A 32 -20.31 -1.06 10.81
CA THR A 32 -21.12 -1.66 9.75
C THR A 32 -20.45 -2.95 9.27
N GLU A 33 -21.12 -3.73 8.42
CA GLU A 33 -20.50 -4.90 7.79
C GLU A 33 -19.28 -4.50 6.93
N ALA A 34 -19.37 -3.37 6.22
CA ALA A 34 -18.29 -2.87 5.38
C ALA A 34 -17.06 -2.48 6.22
N THR A 35 -17.25 -1.79 7.35
CA THR A 35 -16.15 -1.41 8.23
C THR A 35 -15.57 -2.62 8.96
N ALA A 36 -16.41 -3.61 9.34
CA ALA A 36 -15.92 -4.87 9.90
C ALA A 36 -15.04 -5.64 8.90
N ARG A 37 -15.43 -5.69 7.62
CA ARG A 37 -14.59 -6.26 6.55
C ARG A 37 -13.28 -5.48 6.38
N LEU A 38 -13.32 -4.14 6.39
CA LEU A 38 -12.09 -3.33 6.36
C LEU A 38 -11.17 -3.60 7.56
N GLU A 39 -11.71 -3.85 8.75
CA GLU A 39 -10.91 -4.19 9.93
C GLU A 39 -10.23 -5.57 9.84
N THR A 40 -10.73 -6.50 9.01
CA THR A 40 -10.04 -7.79 8.78
C THR A 40 -8.71 -7.63 8.05
N ILE A 41 -8.50 -6.51 7.34
CA ILE A 41 -7.27 -6.22 6.59
C ILE A 41 -6.07 -6.04 7.53
N PRO A 42 -6.05 -5.07 8.47
CA PRO A 42 -4.94 -4.94 9.41
C PRO A 42 -4.75 -6.20 10.27
N GLN A 43 -5.82 -6.94 10.59
CA GLN A 43 -5.71 -8.23 11.28
C GLN A 43 -4.97 -9.30 10.46
N SER A 44 -5.19 -9.33 9.15
CA SER A 44 -4.48 -10.22 8.22
C SER A 44 -3.00 -9.87 8.13
N VAL A 45 -2.66 -8.58 8.12
CA VAL A 45 -1.26 -8.11 8.20
C VAL A 45 -0.61 -8.58 9.49
N VAL A 46 -1.27 -8.40 10.65
CA VAL A 46 -0.73 -8.87 11.93
C VAL A 46 -0.54 -10.39 11.92
N THR A 47 -1.51 -11.14 11.40
CA THR A 47 -1.42 -12.61 11.31
C THR A 47 -0.21 -13.06 10.49
N GLY A 48 -0.01 -12.46 9.31
CA GLY A 48 1.16 -12.73 8.48
C GLY A 48 2.48 -12.33 9.15
N PHE A 49 2.50 -11.19 9.84
CA PHE A 49 3.65 -10.74 10.61
C PHE A 49 4.02 -11.73 11.71
N GLU A 50 3.05 -12.20 12.48
CA GLU A 50 3.27 -13.18 13.54
C GLU A 50 3.87 -14.48 13.00
N TRP A 51 3.36 -14.99 11.87
CA TRP A 51 3.91 -16.19 11.24
C TRP A 51 5.33 -15.98 10.69
N GLY A 52 5.62 -14.79 10.15
CA GLY A 52 6.96 -14.45 9.66
C GLY A 52 7.99 -14.26 10.78
N ILE A 53 7.61 -13.57 11.86
CA ILE A 53 8.56 -13.16 12.92
C ILE A 53 8.96 -14.30 13.85
N GLU A 54 8.12 -15.34 13.97
CA GLU A 54 8.44 -16.60 14.63
C GLU A 54 9.68 -17.29 14.01
N GLY A 55 10.00 -16.91 12.76
CA GLY A 55 11.19 -17.33 12.03
C GLY A 55 11.23 -18.79 11.59
N PRO A 56 10.11 -19.47 11.25
CA PRO A 56 10.19 -20.81 10.67
C PRO A 56 10.84 -20.76 9.28
N GLU A 57 11.05 -21.94 8.69
CA GLU A 57 11.53 -22.08 7.30
C GLU A 57 10.48 -21.53 6.32
N LEU A 58 10.94 -21.05 5.17
CA LEU A 58 10.07 -20.35 4.19
C LEU A 58 8.86 -21.19 3.75
N TRP A 59 9.05 -22.51 3.56
CA TRP A 59 7.97 -23.41 3.18
C TRP A 59 6.86 -23.50 4.23
N GLU A 60 7.17 -23.34 5.52
CA GLU A 60 6.17 -23.35 6.59
C GLU A 60 5.38 -22.04 6.60
N ILE A 61 6.05 -20.91 6.29
CA ILE A 61 5.41 -19.60 6.11
C ILE A 61 4.43 -19.66 4.92
N GLU A 62 4.89 -20.15 3.77
CA GLU A 62 4.06 -20.34 2.56
C GLU A 62 2.81 -21.16 2.87
N ARG A 63 2.96 -22.33 3.49
CA ARG A 63 1.82 -23.19 3.85
C ARG A 63 0.81 -22.52 4.78
N ARG A 64 1.26 -21.67 5.71
CA ARG A 64 0.36 -20.92 6.59
C ARG A 64 -0.36 -19.81 5.82
N LEU A 65 0.35 -19.07 4.97
CA LEU A 65 -0.23 -18.01 4.15
C LEU A 65 -1.23 -18.55 3.11
N ASP A 66 -1.04 -19.77 2.61
CA ASP A 66 -1.99 -20.43 1.70
C ASP A 66 -3.34 -20.72 2.35
N MET A 67 -3.39 -20.85 3.69
CA MET A 67 -4.65 -21.00 4.43
C MET A 67 -5.47 -19.70 4.52
N VAL A 68 -4.85 -18.55 4.23
CA VAL A 68 -5.56 -17.27 4.20
C VAL A 68 -6.39 -17.17 2.93
N GLU A 69 -7.61 -16.67 3.06
CA GLU A 69 -8.53 -16.46 1.93
C GLU A 69 -7.86 -15.60 0.83
N PRO A 70 -8.11 -15.89 -0.47
CA PRO A 70 -7.49 -15.16 -1.58
C PRO A 70 -7.62 -13.64 -1.48
N LEU A 71 -8.76 -13.15 -0.98
CA LEU A 71 -9.02 -11.73 -0.77
C LEU A 71 -8.00 -11.07 0.16
N LEU A 72 -7.63 -11.75 1.25
CA LEU A 72 -6.80 -11.24 2.35
C LEU A 72 -5.34 -11.70 2.28
N ARG A 73 -5.04 -12.70 1.46
CA ARG A 73 -3.71 -13.34 1.38
C ARG A 73 -2.59 -12.35 1.09
N GLY A 74 -2.82 -11.40 0.19
CA GLY A 74 -1.82 -10.36 -0.11
C GLY A 74 -1.43 -9.54 1.13
N PHE A 75 -2.39 -9.19 1.99
CA PHE A 75 -2.13 -8.49 3.25
C PHE A 75 -1.40 -9.37 4.27
N ALA A 76 -1.64 -10.68 4.26
CA ALA A 76 -0.84 -11.59 5.07
C ALA A 76 0.62 -11.67 4.58
N TYR A 77 0.86 -11.66 3.26
CA TYR A 77 2.21 -11.56 2.69
C TYR A 77 2.89 -10.20 2.98
N GLU A 78 2.13 -9.11 3.07
CA GLU A 78 2.62 -7.80 3.52
C GLU A 78 3.22 -7.89 4.94
N GLY A 79 2.48 -8.48 5.88
CA GLY A 79 2.95 -8.71 7.25
C GLY A 79 4.16 -9.66 7.32
N ALA A 80 4.12 -10.77 6.56
CA ALA A 80 5.23 -11.71 6.52
C ALA A 80 6.51 -11.06 5.97
N THR A 81 6.38 -10.21 4.95
CA THR A 81 7.48 -9.43 4.38
C THR A 81 8.03 -8.45 5.41
N MET A 82 7.16 -7.70 6.10
CA MET A 82 7.57 -6.81 7.18
C MET A 82 8.42 -7.54 8.23
N ALA A 83 8.00 -8.73 8.66
CA ALA A 83 8.77 -9.54 9.59
C ALA A 83 10.12 -9.98 9.02
N ALA A 84 10.15 -10.47 7.77
CA ALA A 84 11.38 -10.85 7.09
C ALA A 84 12.38 -9.70 6.98
N THR A 85 11.91 -8.49 6.65
CA THR A 85 12.74 -7.29 6.55
C THR A 85 13.33 -6.89 7.90
N LEU A 86 12.55 -6.92 8.98
CA LEU A 86 13.09 -6.67 10.33
C LEU A 86 14.17 -7.69 10.69
N LEU A 87 13.98 -8.97 10.35
CA LEU A 87 14.94 -10.04 10.62
C LEU A 87 16.24 -9.90 9.81
N ASP A 88 16.17 -9.43 8.56
CA ASP A 88 17.34 -9.24 7.70
C ASP A 88 18.20 -8.03 8.14
N VAL A 89 17.58 -7.02 8.76
CA VAL A 89 18.30 -5.84 9.27
C VAL A 89 19.02 -6.14 10.60
N MET A 90 18.53 -7.11 11.38
CA MET A 90 19.13 -7.48 12.68
C MET A 90 20.52 -8.13 12.51
N PRO A 91 21.49 -7.85 13.41
CA PRO A 91 22.81 -8.47 13.36
C PRO A 91 22.78 -9.99 13.51
N GLY A 92 23.73 -10.68 12.87
CA GLY A 92 24.00 -12.12 13.12
C GLY A 92 23.14 -13.13 12.35
N ARG A 93 22.38 -12.71 11.33
CA ARG A 93 21.62 -13.60 10.45
C ARG A 93 21.96 -13.38 8.97
N LYS A 94 21.70 -14.40 8.15
CA LYS A 94 21.70 -14.26 6.70
C LYS A 94 20.62 -13.25 6.31
N ARG A 95 20.98 -12.27 5.49
CA ARG A 95 20.12 -11.16 5.06
C ARG A 95 19.40 -11.50 3.75
N ASP A 96 18.75 -12.66 3.74
CA ASP A 96 18.19 -13.23 2.51
C ASP A 96 16.72 -13.63 2.66
N ARG A 97 16.07 -13.39 3.80
CA ARG A 97 14.69 -13.83 4.02
C ARG A 97 13.71 -13.05 3.15
N THR A 98 13.87 -11.74 3.07
CA THR A 98 13.04 -10.86 2.25
C THR A 98 13.23 -11.20 0.77
N ALA A 99 14.48 -11.36 0.32
CA ALA A 99 14.80 -11.79 -1.04
C ALA A 99 14.15 -13.15 -1.37
N LYS A 100 14.39 -14.19 -0.56
CA LYS A 100 13.82 -15.53 -0.79
C LYS A 100 12.30 -15.55 -0.79
N LEU A 101 11.66 -14.73 0.05
CA LEU A 101 10.20 -14.60 0.05
C LEU A 101 9.71 -14.00 -1.28
N LEU A 102 10.35 -12.93 -1.74
CA LEU A 102 9.95 -12.18 -2.95
C LEU A 102 10.31 -12.90 -4.26
N GLU A 103 11.38 -13.67 -4.28
CA GLU A 103 11.77 -14.51 -5.42
C GLU A 103 10.95 -15.81 -5.47
N GLY A 104 10.42 -16.25 -4.33
CA GLY A 104 9.61 -17.46 -4.20
C GLY A 104 8.11 -17.18 -3.99
N PRO A 105 7.51 -17.63 -2.88
CA PRO A 105 6.05 -17.70 -2.73
C PRO A 105 5.37 -16.32 -2.63
N GLY A 106 6.10 -15.29 -2.20
CA GLY A 106 5.62 -13.91 -2.15
C GLY A 106 5.68 -13.17 -3.48
N ARG A 107 6.22 -13.78 -4.55
CA ARG A 107 6.44 -13.14 -5.85
C ARG A 107 5.18 -12.47 -6.42
N GLN A 108 4.04 -13.17 -6.41
CA GLN A 108 2.76 -12.63 -6.91
C GLN A 108 2.18 -11.50 -6.04
N HIS A 109 2.73 -11.28 -4.85
CA HIS A 109 2.31 -10.25 -3.89
C HIS A 109 3.35 -9.13 -3.73
N VAL A 110 4.27 -8.97 -4.69
CA VAL A 110 5.40 -8.03 -4.61
C VAL A 110 4.97 -6.58 -4.28
N PHE A 111 3.85 -6.12 -4.82
CA PHE A 111 3.29 -4.79 -4.54
C PHE A 111 3.03 -4.59 -3.04
N LEU A 112 2.38 -5.56 -2.41
CA LEU A 112 2.05 -5.54 -0.99
C LEU A 112 3.26 -5.85 -0.12
N ALA A 113 4.17 -6.67 -0.60
CA ALA A 113 5.43 -6.94 0.08
C ALA A 113 6.29 -5.67 0.21
N TYR A 114 6.36 -4.80 -0.80
CA TYR A 114 7.00 -3.49 -0.67
C TYR A 114 6.34 -2.62 0.40
N ILE A 115 5.01 -2.62 0.49
CA ILE A 115 4.29 -1.89 1.56
C ILE A 115 4.71 -2.44 2.93
N GLY A 116 4.86 -3.76 3.06
CA GLY A 116 5.39 -4.41 4.27
C GLY A 116 6.82 -4.00 4.63
N ILE A 117 7.70 -3.81 3.63
CA ILE A 117 9.03 -3.20 3.83
C ILE A 117 8.89 -1.79 4.43
N GLY A 118 7.92 -1.00 3.96
CA GLY A 118 7.59 0.30 4.52
C GLY A 118 7.16 0.26 5.99
N PHE A 119 6.35 -0.72 6.39
CA PHE A 119 5.98 -0.91 7.79
C PHE A 119 7.20 -1.28 8.65
N ALA A 120 8.14 -2.05 8.11
CA ALA A 120 9.41 -2.30 8.79
C ALA A 120 10.23 -1.01 8.93
N MET A 121 10.29 -0.15 7.90
CA MET A 121 10.98 1.16 7.97
C MET A 121 10.44 2.04 9.10
N ALA A 122 9.13 2.02 9.37
CA ALA A 122 8.53 2.79 10.45
C ALA A 122 9.02 2.39 11.86
N ARG A 123 9.53 1.16 12.02
CA ARG A 123 10.05 0.59 13.28
C ARG A 123 11.58 0.56 13.33
N LEU A 124 12.27 0.99 12.27
CA LEU A 124 13.72 0.99 12.18
C LEU A 124 14.29 2.42 12.25
N PRO A 125 15.46 2.62 12.89
CA PRO A 125 16.22 3.86 12.73
C PRO A 125 16.50 4.17 11.26
N ARG A 126 16.35 5.44 10.85
CA ARG A 126 16.53 5.89 9.45
C ARG A 126 17.84 5.45 8.82
N VAL A 127 18.92 5.35 9.58
CA VAL A 127 20.25 4.90 9.10
C VAL A 127 20.27 3.45 8.60
N LEU A 128 19.28 2.64 8.99
CA LEU A 128 19.14 1.24 8.58
C LEU A 128 18.27 1.06 7.34
N TRP A 129 17.56 2.10 6.88
CA TRP A 129 16.69 2.01 5.71
C TRP A 129 17.44 1.61 4.43
N LYS A 130 18.72 1.96 4.31
CA LYS A 130 19.59 1.50 3.21
C LYS A 130 19.83 -0.02 3.15
N LYS A 131 19.32 -0.78 4.13
CA LYS A 131 19.45 -2.24 4.21
C LYS A 131 18.10 -2.96 4.05
N VAL A 132 16.99 -2.23 3.89
CA VAL A 132 15.65 -2.84 3.91
C VAL A 132 15.22 -3.36 2.55
N LEU A 133 15.76 -2.80 1.46
CA LEU A 133 15.46 -3.24 0.11
C LEU A 133 16.40 -4.41 -0.25
N PRO A 134 15.88 -5.61 -0.53
CA PRO A 134 16.70 -6.70 -1.03
C PRO A 134 17.11 -6.44 -2.48
N GLU A 135 18.26 -6.98 -2.86
CA GLU A 135 18.62 -7.16 -4.26
C GLU A 135 17.77 -8.31 -4.81
N LEU A 136 16.97 -8.07 -5.86
CA LEU A 136 16.10 -9.08 -6.46
C LEU A 136 16.48 -9.29 -7.92
N THR A 137 16.54 -10.55 -8.33
CA THR A 137 16.76 -10.91 -9.75
C THR A 137 15.44 -11.40 -10.36
N ASP A 138 15.14 -10.94 -11.58
CA ASP A 138 13.98 -11.38 -12.37
C ASP A 138 12.60 -11.23 -11.67
N VAL A 139 12.45 -10.30 -10.72
CA VAL A 139 11.15 -9.97 -10.09
C VAL A 139 10.47 -8.84 -10.89
N PRO A 140 9.26 -9.05 -11.45
CA PRO A 140 8.55 -8.03 -12.21
C PRO A 140 8.34 -6.76 -11.39
N TYR A 141 8.41 -5.61 -12.05
CA TYR A 141 8.24 -4.29 -11.46
C TYR A 141 9.33 -3.90 -10.43
N HIS A 142 10.35 -4.73 -10.19
CA HIS A 142 11.55 -4.33 -9.45
C HIS A 142 12.57 -3.65 -10.40
N PRO A 143 13.21 -2.54 -10.00
CA PRO A 143 13.07 -1.82 -8.73
C PRO A 143 11.99 -0.72 -8.74
N THR A 144 11.32 -0.46 -9.87
CA THR A 144 10.38 0.65 -10.04
C THR A 144 9.32 0.73 -8.93
N MET A 145 8.69 -0.39 -8.57
CA MET A 145 7.65 -0.45 -7.54
C MET A 145 8.18 -0.46 -6.10
N SER A 146 9.51 -0.39 -5.88
CA SER A 146 10.07 -0.25 -4.53
C SER A 146 9.65 1.03 -3.81
N TRP A 147 9.16 2.05 -4.54
CA TRP A 147 8.55 3.25 -3.97
C TRP A 147 7.33 2.95 -3.10
N LEU A 148 6.67 1.80 -3.28
CA LEU A 148 5.61 1.33 -2.40
C LEU A 148 6.09 1.07 -0.96
N ALA A 149 7.41 0.96 -0.72
CA ALA A 149 7.96 0.96 0.63
C ALA A 149 7.89 2.34 1.30
N VAL A 150 8.08 3.41 0.53
CA VAL A 150 7.91 4.78 1.05
C VAL A 150 6.44 5.10 1.27
N ASP A 151 5.57 4.66 0.36
CA ASP A 151 4.11 4.66 0.55
C ASP A 151 3.71 3.89 1.82
N GLY A 152 4.16 2.64 1.99
CA GLY A 152 3.87 1.86 3.19
C GLY A 152 4.36 2.53 4.47
N TYR A 153 5.52 3.19 4.44
CA TYR A 153 5.99 4.00 5.56
C TYR A 153 5.03 5.17 5.87
N GLY A 154 4.56 5.90 4.86
CA GLY A 154 3.59 6.97 5.02
C GLY A 154 2.26 6.49 5.60
N PHE A 155 1.79 5.33 5.12
CA PHE A 155 0.59 4.68 5.64
C PHE A 155 0.72 4.35 7.12
N ASP A 156 1.79 3.65 7.52
CA ASP A 156 2.01 3.25 8.92
C ASP A 156 2.05 4.48 9.84
N ARG A 157 2.74 5.53 9.41
CA ARG A 157 2.84 6.79 10.17
C ARG A 157 1.48 7.46 10.36
N ALA A 158 0.67 7.59 9.31
CA ALA A 158 -0.67 8.17 9.43
C ALA A 158 -1.62 7.31 10.26
N TYR A 159 -1.54 5.99 10.13
CA TYR A 159 -2.40 5.05 10.84
C TYR A 159 -2.09 4.96 12.35
N PHE A 160 -0.80 4.93 12.70
CA PHE A 160 -0.35 4.74 14.09
C PHE A 160 -0.06 6.05 14.84
N ASP A 161 0.16 7.16 14.14
CA ASP A 161 0.44 8.49 14.70
C ASP A 161 -0.41 9.57 14.01
N THR A 162 -1.73 9.33 14.00
CA THR A 162 -2.74 10.14 13.28
C THR A 162 -2.69 11.61 13.66
N LYS A 163 -2.55 11.92 14.95
CA LYS A 163 -2.44 13.31 15.40
C LYS A 163 -1.31 14.05 14.70
N ARG A 164 -0.11 13.47 14.66
CA ARG A 164 1.07 14.12 14.07
C ARG A 164 1.00 14.18 12.55
N TRP A 165 0.58 13.09 11.90
CA TRP A 165 0.71 12.95 10.45
C TRP A 165 -0.54 13.39 9.67
N VAL A 166 -1.71 13.36 10.31
CA VAL A 166 -2.98 13.77 9.71
C VAL A 166 -3.45 15.11 10.25
N ASP A 167 -3.50 15.30 11.58
CA ASP A 167 -4.02 16.55 12.15
C ASP A 167 -3.01 17.69 12.09
N GLU A 168 -1.75 17.41 12.47
CA GLU A 168 -0.62 18.35 12.39
C GLU A 168 0.06 18.33 11.01
N GLN A 169 -0.33 17.41 10.13
CA GLN A 169 0.13 17.31 8.73
C GLN A 169 1.65 17.28 8.58
N HIS A 170 2.35 16.60 9.48
CA HIS A 170 3.80 16.54 9.52
C HIS A 170 4.45 16.22 8.16
N VAL A 171 5.53 16.94 7.83
CA VAL A 171 6.37 16.73 6.65
C VAL A 171 7.67 16.07 7.10
N SER A 172 7.99 14.91 6.52
CA SER A 172 9.22 14.19 6.86
C SER A 172 10.43 14.88 6.27
N ALA A 173 11.57 14.80 6.97
CA ALA A 173 12.86 15.09 6.34
C ALA A 173 13.07 14.21 5.09
N PRO A 174 13.63 14.77 4.00
CA PRO A 174 13.94 14.01 2.78
C PRO A 174 14.80 12.77 3.07
N TYR A 175 14.65 11.74 2.24
CA TYR A 175 15.50 10.56 2.25
C TYR A 175 15.77 10.15 0.80
N PRO A 176 17.03 9.89 0.40
CA PRO A 176 17.39 9.61 -0.99
C PRO A 176 17.02 8.18 -1.41
N TRP A 177 15.73 7.83 -1.28
CA TRP A 177 15.19 6.55 -1.76
C TRP A 177 15.34 6.48 -3.28
N ALA A 178 15.93 5.40 -3.79
CA ALA A 178 16.28 5.25 -5.20
C ALA A 178 17.00 6.49 -5.81
N GLY A 179 17.79 7.21 -4.99
CA GLY A 179 18.53 8.40 -5.43
C GLY A 179 17.70 9.69 -5.57
N ALA A 180 16.41 9.71 -5.24
CA ALA A 180 15.53 10.86 -5.44
C ALA A 180 14.96 11.43 -4.12
N PRO A 181 15.75 12.22 -3.36
CA PRO A 181 15.31 12.77 -2.08
C PRO A 181 14.10 13.70 -2.19
N GLU A 182 13.99 14.47 -3.27
CA GLU A 182 12.88 15.42 -3.49
C GLU A 182 11.54 14.73 -3.74
N TYR A 183 11.56 13.49 -4.25
CA TYR A 183 10.34 12.71 -4.49
C TYR A 183 9.84 11.98 -3.24
N PHE A 184 10.68 11.86 -2.20
CA PHE A 184 10.37 11.07 -1.01
C PHE A 184 9.04 11.47 -0.36
N GLN A 185 8.79 12.76 -0.17
CA GLN A 185 7.55 13.23 0.47
C GLN A 185 6.30 12.93 -0.37
N ARG A 186 6.40 12.95 -1.71
CA ARG A 186 5.29 12.60 -2.60
C ARG A 186 4.86 11.15 -2.40
N ALA A 187 5.83 10.23 -2.33
CA ALA A 187 5.54 8.82 -2.04
C ALA A 187 5.00 8.61 -0.62
N VAL A 188 5.46 9.38 0.37
CA VAL A 188 4.87 9.37 1.73
C VAL A 188 3.39 9.76 1.69
N ASP A 189 3.05 10.81 0.95
CA ASP A 189 1.67 11.32 0.86
C ASP A 189 0.72 10.33 0.18
N GLN A 190 1.20 9.49 -0.74
CA GLN A 190 0.41 8.38 -1.30
C GLN A 190 -0.02 7.40 -0.19
N GLY A 191 0.92 7.07 0.70
CA GLY A 191 0.66 6.24 1.86
C GLY A 191 -0.33 6.87 2.84
N ILE A 192 -0.18 8.17 3.10
CA ILE A 192 -1.11 8.93 3.95
C ILE A 192 -2.52 8.92 3.33
N GLY A 193 -2.63 9.12 2.02
CA GLY A 193 -3.90 9.07 1.29
C GLY A 193 -4.60 7.72 1.44
N ARG A 194 -3.84 6.63 1.32
CA ARG A 194 -4.35 5.28 1.62
C ARG A 194 -4.82 5.17 3.07
N ALA A 195 -4.06 5.70 4.04
CA ALA A 195 -4.42 5.62 5.45
C ALA A 195 -5.70 6.41 5.77
N LEU A 196 -5.93 7.56 5.12
CA LEU A 196 -7.15 8.36 5.28
C LEU A 196 -8.41 7.56 4.95
N TRP A 197 -8.36 6.65 3.97
CA TRP A 197 -9.46 5.74 3.66
C TRP A 197 -9.85 4.87 4.86
N PHE A 198 -8.86 4.26 5.53
CA PHE A 198 -9.11 3.40 6.69
C PHE A 198 -9.46 4.20 7.95
N ILE A 199 -8.79 5.33 8.19
CA ILE A 199 -9.02 6.19 9.37
C ILE A 199 -10.47 6.69 9.39
N ASN A 200 -11.03 6.99 8.22
CA ASN A 200 -12.41 7.45 8.08
C ASN A 200 -13.38 6.31 7.72
N GLY A 201 -12.95 5.05 7.82
CA GLY A 201 -13.84 3.89 7.64
C GLY A 201 -14.52 3.81 6.27
N ALA A 202 -13.83 4.24 5.21
CA ALA A 202 -14.37 4.33 3.84
C ALA A 202 -15.59 5.26 3.65
N ASP A 203 -15.84 6.19 4.58
CA ASP A 203 -16.83 7.25 4.40
C ASP A 203 -16.34 8.27 3.37
N ASP A 204 -17.01 8.34 2.23
CA ASP A 204 -16.62 9.15 1.08
C ASP A 204 -16.45 10.64 1.43
N ARG A 205 -17.35 11.17 2.26
CA ARG A 205 -17.38 12.58 2.65
C ARG A 205 -16.28 12.89 3.66
N ALA A 206 -16.10 12.02 4.65
CA ALA A 206 -15.07 12.19 5.65
C ALA A 206 -13.67 12.05 5.07
N VAL A 207 -13.47 11.14 4.10
CA VAL A 207 -12.21 11.01 3.35
C VAL A 207 -11.94 12.27 2.53
N ALA A 208 -12.90 12.74 1.73
CA ALA A 208 -12.74 13.96 0.94
C ALA A 208 -12.41 15.17 1.83
N ALA A 209 -13.18 15.36 2.91
CA ALA A 209 -12.93 16.42 3.87
C ALA A 209 -11.57 16.28 4.58
N ALA A 210 -11.04 15.07 4.73
CA ALA A 210 -9.70 14.86 5.28
C ALA A 210 -8.61 15.27 4.28
N VAL A 211 -8.74 14.91 3.01
CA VAL A 211 -7.80 15.33 1.95
C VAL A 211 -7.80 16.86 1.79
N ASP A 212 -8.97 17.50 1.83
CA ASP A 212 -9.11 18.95 1.66
C ASP A 212 -8.48 19.79 2.79
N ARG A 213 -8.20 19.19 3.95
CA ARG A 213 -7.45 19.87 5.01
C ARG A 213 -5.97 20.02 4.68
N PHE A 214 -5.40 19.16 3.83
CA PHE A 214 -3.99 19.23 3.47
C PHE A 214 -3.71 20.41 2.51
N PRO A 215 -2.46 20.90 2.46
CA PRO A 215 -2.01 21.88 1.46
C PRO A 215 -2.24 21.37 0.04
N ALA A 216 -2.59 22.27 -0.88
CA ALA A 216 -3.00 21.92 -2.23
C ALA A 216 -1.95 21.09 -2.98
N GLU A 217 -0.67 21.35 -2.75
CA GLU A 217 0.47 20.66 -3.35
C GLU A 217 0.61 19.19 -2.93
N ARG A 218 -0.02 18.77 -1.81
CA ARG A 218 0.00 17.37 -1.32
C ARG A 218 -1.22 16.56 -1.76
N ARG A 219 -2.30 17.24 -2.14
CA ARG A 219 -3.59 16.60 -2.50
C ARG A 219 -3.51 15.64 -3.68
N PRO A 220 -2.73 15.91 -4.75
CA PRO A 220 -2.59 14.96 -5.86
C PRO A 220 -2.14 13.56 -5.39
N ASP A 221 -1.07 13.50 -4.59
CA ASP A 221 -0.53 12.24 -4.10
C ASP A 221 -1.46 11.57 -3.07
N LEU A 222 -2.16 12.35 -2.23
CA LEU A 222 -3.20 11.85 -1.32
C LEU A 222 -4.37 11.21 -2.09
N TRP A 223 -4.88 11.85 -3.14
CA TRP A 223 -5.97 11.33 -3.96
C TRP A 223 -5.58 10.05 -4.70
N ALA A 224 -4.33 9.95 -5.17
CA ALA A 224 -3.80 8.69 -5.70
C ALA A 224 -3.81 7.57 -4.66
N GLY A 225 -3.44 7.88 -3.42
CA GLY A 225 -3.54 6.93 -2.30
C GLY A 225 -4.98 6.51 -1.99
N VAL A 226 -5.92 7.47 -1.96
CA VAL A 226 -7.35 7.21 -1.73
C VAL A 226 -7.92 6.30 -2.80
N GLY A 227 -7.66 6.57 -4.09
CA GLY A 227 -8.14 5.75 -5.21
C GLY A 227 -7.61 4.32 -5.17
N LEU A 228 -6.34 4.16 -4.78
CA LEU A 228 -5.73 2.85 -4.56
C LEU A 228 -6.42 2.10 -3.42
N ALA A 229 -6.58 2.73 -2.25
CA ALA A 229 -7.21 2.09 -1.10
C ALA A 229 -8.68 1.72 -1.35
N ALA A 230 -9.47 2.64 -1.90
CA ALA A 230 -10.88 2.41 -2.23
C ALA A 230 -11.05 1.23 -3.20
N THR A 231 -10.15 1.09 -4.17
CA THR A 231 -10.20 -0.01 -5.15
C THR A 231 -9.66 -1.32 -4.60
N PHE A 232 -8.51 -1.29 -3.92
CA PHE A 232 -7.84 -2.50 -3.45
C PHE A 232 -8.53 -3.10 -2.21
N ALA A 233 -8.82 -2.26 -1.22
CA ALA A 233 -9.40 -2.65 0.06
C ALA A 233 -10.94 -2.71 0.03
N GLY A 234 -11.59 -1.91 -0.82
CA GLY A 234 -13.05 -1.79 -0.85
C GLY A 234 -13.58 -1.01 0.35
N GLY A 235 -14.81 -1.32 0.78
CA GLY A 235 -15.43 -0.73 1.97
C GLY A 235 -16.46 0.36 1.70
N SER A 236 -16.70 0.71 0.44
CA SER A 236 -17.78 1.60 0.01
C SER A 236 -18.66 0.93 -1.03
N ASP A 237 -19.93 1.34 -1.09
CA ASP A 237 -20.86 0.96 -2.16
C ASP A 237 -20.70 1.86 -3.40
N GLU A 238 -21.48 1.58 -4.44
CA GLU A 238 -21.46 2.32 -5.70
C GLU A 238 -21.77 3.81 -5.52
N LEU A 239 -22.69 4.16 -4.62
CA LEU A 239 -23.08 5.55 -4.38
C LEU A 239 -21.96 6.33 -3.68
N GLY A 240 -21.34 5.75 -2.65
CA GLY A 240 -20.18 6.34 -1.98
C GLY A 240 -18.99 6.47 -2.92
N LEU A 241 -18.72 5.48 -3.77
CA LEU A 241 -17.67 5.57 -4.79
C LEU A 241 -17.96 6.67 -5.82
N ALA A 242 -19.21 6.83 -6.27
CA ALA A 242 -19.59 7.89 -7.19
C ALA A 242 -19.38 9.29 -6.58
N ARG A 243 -19.74 9.47 -5.30
CA ARG A 243 -19.50 10.72 -4.56
C ARG A 243 -18.02 10.97 -4.31
N LEU A 244 -17.24 9.92 -4.06
CA LEU A 244 -15.79 10.02 -3.91
C LEU A 244 -15.15 10.51 -5.21
N ARG A 245 -15.59 9.98 -6.36
CA ARG A 245 -15.17 10.45 -7.68
C ARG A 245 -15.52 11.93 -7.89
N GLU A 246 -16.75 12.32 -7.62
CA GLU A 246 -17.18 13.73 -7.72
C GLU A 246 -16.32 14.64 -6.83
N SER A 247 -16.08 14.22 -5.58
CA SER A 247 -15.30 14.98 -4.60
C SER A 247 -13.83 15.12 -4.98
N SER A 248 -13.28 14.21 -5.79
CA SER A 248 -11.90 14.32 -6.26
C SER A 248 -11.69 15.52 -7.19
N GLY A 249 -12.74 16.00 -7.87
CA GLY A 249 -12.70 17.22 -8.68
C GLY A 249 -11.56 17.24 -9.68
N ALA A 250 -10.68 18.25 -9.57
CA ALA A 250 -9.51 18.39 -10.45
C ALA A 250 -8.46 17.27 -10.27
N HIS A 251 -8.58 16.45 -9.22
CA HIS A 251 -7.67 15.34 -8.91
C HIS A 251 -8.19 13.96 -9.37
N HIS A 252 -9.14 13.94 -10.32
CA HIS A 252 -9.72 12.70 -10.80
C HIS A 252 -8.70 11.80 -11.52
N ASP A 253 -7.72 12.39 -12.21
CA ASP A 253 -6.62 11.67 -12.87
C ASP A 253 -5.76 10.93 -11.84
N GLU A 254 -5.49 11.56 -10.69
CA GLU A 254 -4.77 10.98 -9.58
C GLU A 254 -5.55 9.87 -8.90
N LEU A 255 -6.84 10.08 -8.66
CA LEU A 255 -7.74 9.03 -8.16
C LEU A 255 -7.73 7.82 -9.11
N GLY A 256 -7.86 8.06 -10.43
CA GLY A 256 -7.82 7.05 -11.47
C GLY A 256 -6.49 6.32 -11.58
N LEU A 257 -5.36 7.02 -11.39
CA LEU A 257 -4.04 6.41 -11.27
C LEU A 257 -3.99 5.40 -10.12
N GLY A 258 -4.52 5.77 -8.95
CA GLY A 258 -4.61 4.87 -7.79
C GLY A 258 -5.41 3.60 -8.11
N VAL A 259 -6.54 3.76 -8.81
CA VAL A 259 -7.39 2.65 -9.28
C VAL A 259 -6.61 1.70 -10.20
N VAL A 260 -5.87 2.24 -11.18
CA VAL A 260 -5.08 1.44 -12.13
C VAL A 260 -4.03 0.60 -11.41
N PHE A 261 -3.29 1.18 -10.45
CA PHE A 261 -2.32 0.42 -9.67
C PHE A 261 -2.96 -0.62 -8.75
N ALA A 262 -4.12 -0.33 -8.15
CA ALA A 262 -4.85 -1.32 -7.36
C ALA A 262 -5.29 -2.53 -8.21
N ILE A 263 -5.81 -2.30 -9.41
CA ILE A 263 -6.17 -3.36 -10.36
C ILE A 263 -4.93 -4.12 -10.81
N LYS A 264 -3.81 -3.42 -11.05
CA LYS A 264 -2.56 -4.08 -11.41
C LYS A 264 -2.08 -5.02 -10.31
N ALA A 265 -2.12 -4.58 -9.05
CA ALA A 265 -1.74 -5.40 -7.90
C ALA A 265 -2.68 -6.61 -7.73
N ARG A 266 -4.01 -6.44 -7.87
CA ARG A 266 -4.99 -7.54 -7.77
C ARG A 266 -4.85 -8.57 -8.89
N THR A 267 -4.70 -8.11 -10.14
CA THR A 267 -4.52 -9.00 -11.30
C THR A 267 -3.19 -9.76 -11.22
N PHE A 268 -2.11 -9.11 -10.78
CA PHE A 268 -0.82 -9.78 -10.58
C PHE A 268 -0.85 -10.80 -9.43
N ALA A 269 -1.63 -10.55 -8.38
CA ALA A 269 -1.88 -11.49 -7.29
C ALA A 269 -2.82 -12.66 -7.66
N GLY A 270 -3.36 -12.68 -8.88
CA GLY A 270 -4.23 -13.76 -9.37
C GLY A 270 -5.65 -13.74 -8.81
N PHE A 271 -6.07 -12.67 -8.13
CA PHE A 271 -7.42 -12.56 -7.55
C PHE A 271 -7.93 -11.11 -7.60
N VAL A 272 -9.02 -10.89 -8.33
CA VAL A 272 -9.72 -9.60 -8.41
C VAL A 272 -11.11 -9.77 -7.76
N PRO A 273 -11.38 -9.12 -6.62
CA PRO A 273 -12.69 -9.18 -5.98
C PRO A 273 -13.70 -8.25 -6.65
N GLU A 274 -15.00 -8.55 -6.48
CA GLU A 274 -16.10 -7.77 -7.06
C GLU A 274 -16.05 -6.27 -6.72
N HIS A 275 -15.64 -5.91 -5.50
CA HIS A 275 -15.54 -4.50 -5.11
C HIS A 275 -14.42 -3.76 -5.86
N SER A 276 -13.35 -4.45 -6.27
CA SER A 276 -12.30 -3.85 -7.10
C SER A 276 -12.81 -3.60 -8.51
N GLU A 277 -13.63 -4.50 -9.07
CA GLU A 277 -14.27 -4.29 -10.37
C GLU A 277 -15.26 -3.12 -10.33
N LEU A 278 -16.08 -3.06 -9.28
CA LEU A 278 -17.00 -1.95 -9.02
C LEU A 278 -16.24 -0.62 -8.93
N ALA A 279 -15.19 -0.55 -8.11
CA ALA A 279 -14.39 0.66 -7.95
C ALA A 279 -13.71 1.08 -9.25
N ALA A 280 -13.15 0.15 -10.03
CA ALA A 280 -12.57 0.46 -11.33
C ALA A 280 -13.57 1.10 -12.30
N ARG A 281 -14.79 0.54 -12.35
CA ARG A 281 -15.87 1.07 -13.17
C ARG A 281 -16.33 2.45 -12.69
N VAL A 282 -16.60 2.59 -11.40
CA VAL A 282 -17.23 3.81 -10.86
C VAL A 282 -16.24 4.97 -10.78
N LEU A 283 -15.04 4.72 -10.24
CA LEU A 283 -14.04 5.77 -9.98
C LEU A 283 -13.30 6.20 -11.26
N ALA A 284 -12.98 5.26 -12.15
CA ALA A 284 -12.13 5.51 -13.32
C ALA A 284 -12.84 5.29 -14.66
N GLY A 285 -14.05 4.73 -14.68
CA GLY A 285 -14.72 4.38 -15.94
C GLY A 285 -14.05 3.24 -16.69
N LEU A 286 -13.30 2.38 -16.00
CA LEU A 286 -12.48 1.33 -16.61
C LEU A 286 -13.00 -0.07 -16.28
N THR A 287 -12.80 -1.00 -17.23
CA THR A 287 -12.85 -2.44 -16.93
C THR A 287 -11.53 -2.89 -16.31
N VAL A 288 -11.54 -4.05 -15.65
CA VAL A 288 -10.31 -4.67 -15.10
C VAL A 288 -9.26 -4.87 -16.19
N ASP A 289 -9.65 -5.42 -17.35
CA ASP A 289 -8.74 -5.67 -18.46
C ASP A 289 -8.13 -4.38 -19.00
N ARG A 290 -8.94 -3.32 -19.12
CA ARG A 290 -8.44 -2.03 -19.62
C ARG A 290 -7.49 -1.37 -18.64
N ALA A 291 -7.79 -1.40 -17.34
CA ALA A 291 -6.88 -0.89 -16.31
C ALA A 291 -5.55 -1.67 -16.29
N ARG A 292 -5.59 -3.00 -16.44
CA ARG A 292 -4.38 -3.82 -16.57
C ARG A 292 -3.56 -3.41 -17.81
N GLU A 293 -4.21 -3.27 -18.96
CA GLU A 293 -3.56 -2.87 -20.21
C GLU A 293 -2.91 -1.49 -20.12
N ILE A 294 -3.58 -0.52 -19.48
CA ILE A 294 -3.01 0.82 -19.24
C ILE A 294 -1.75 0.69 -18.38
N ALA A 295 -1.81 -0.05 -17.27
CA ALA A 295 -0.63 -0.24 -16.41
C ALA A 295 0.54 -0.86 -17.19
N ASP A 296 0.30 -1.93 -17.95
CA ASP A 296 1.35 -2.67 -18.67
C ASP A 296 1.94 -1.88 -19.84
N SER A 297 1.10 -1.19 -20.62
CA SER A 297 1.56 -0.42 -21.79
C SER A 297 2.30 0.87 -21.44
N THR A 298 2.16 1.36 -20.20
CA THR A 298 2.78 2.61 -19.73
C THR A 298 3.99 2.39 -18.82
N GLU A 299 4.34 1.13 -18.52
CA GLU A 299 5.43 0.79 -17.60
C GLU A 299 6.75 1.46 -17.98
N VAL A 300 7.49 1.90 -16.96
CA VAL A 300 8.84 2.46 -17.08
C VAL A 300 9.78 1.64 -16.20
N THR A 301 10.68 0.88 -16.83
CA THR A 301 11.60 -0.03 -16.14
C THR A 301 12.93 0.63 -15.77
N ALA A 302 13.39 1.60 -16.56
CA ALA A 302 14.58 2.39 -16.28
C ALA A 302 14.45 3.78 -16.92
N HIS A 303 15.02 4.78 -16.26
CA HIS A 303 15.12 6.13 -16.80
C HIS A 303 16.35 6.84 -16.24
N GLU A 304 17.10 7.49 -17.12
CA GLU A 304 18.19 8.40 -16.75
C GLU A 304 17.65 9.82 -16.77
N GLY A 305 17.28 10.33 -15.60
CA GLY A 305 16.74 11.68 -15.43
C GLY A 305 16.50 12.01 -13.96
N PRO A 306 16.14 13.26 -13.64
CA PRO A 306 15.93 13.70 -12.27
C PRO A 306 14.68 13.08 -11.63
N GLU A 307 13.69 12.68 -12.43
CA GLU A 307 12.47 12.04 -11.95
C GLU A 307 12.61 10.51 -11.89
N PRO A 308 12.12 9.86 -10.82
CA PRO A 308 12.12 8.40 -10.74
C PRO A 308 11.26 7.78 -11.85
N ALA A 309 11.69 6.62 -12.37
CA ALA A 309 10.88 5.82 -13.30
C ALA A 309 9.44 5.56 -12.79
N TYR A 310 9.28 5.45 -11.47
CA TYR A 310 7.97 5.32 -10.83
C TYR A 310 7.06 6.53 -11.06
N GLU A 311 7.58 7.75 -10.97
CA GLU A 311 6.77 8.95 -11.24
C GLU A 311 6.46 9.08 -12.73
N LEU A 312 7.40 8.72 -13.61
CA LEU A 312 7.13 8.71 -15.05
C LEU A 312 6.03 7.70 -15.41
N TRP A 313 6.01 6.53 -14.77
CA TRP A 313 4.91 5.57 -14.95
C TRP A 313 3.59 6.15 -14.44
N ARG A 314 3.58 6.81 -13.27
CA ARG A 314 2.41 7.51 -12.74
C ARG A 314 1.89 8.59 -13.69
N GLN A 315 2.77 9.41 -14.24
CA GLN A 315 2.44 10.45 -15.22
C GLN A 315 1.79 9.85 -16.47
N ARG A 316 2.41 8.82 -17.07
CA ARG A 316 1.87 8.16 -18.27
C ARG A 316 0.49 7.55 -18.06
N ILE A 317 0.20 7.05 -16.85
CA ILE A 317 -1.15 6.57 -16.49
C ILE A 317 -2.12 7.76 -16.39
N ARG A 318 -1.74 8.86 -15.73
CA ARG A 318 -2.59 10.07 -15.61
C ARG A 318 -2.91 10.68 -16.97
N ASP A 319 -1.94 10.74 -17.88
CA ASP A 319 -2.13 11.26 -19.24
C ASP A 319 -3.24 10.52 -20.01
N HIS A 320 -3.52 9.26 -19.65
CA HIS A 320 -4.63 8.52 -20.25
C HIS A 320 -6.00 9.14 -19.96
N PHE A 321 -6.18 9.68 -18.76
CA PHE A 321 -7.44 10.26 -18.31
C PHE A 321 -7.63 11.68 -18.85
N ALA A 322 -6.57 12.48 -18.89
CA ALA A 322 -6.55 13.80 -19.52
C ALA A 322 -6.96 13.79 -21.01
N ILE A 323 -6.56 12.75 -21.76
CA ILE A 323 -6.94 12.59 -23.19
C ILE A 323 -8.42 12.18 -23.34
N GLY A 324 -8.99 11.47 -22.36
CA GLY A 324 -10.39 11.03 -22.36
C GLY A 324 -11.37 12.19 -22.27
N GLU A 325 -11.07 13.19 -21.42
CA GLU A 325 -11.91 14.39 -21.26
C GLU A 325 -11.95 15.25 -22.53
N GLN A 326 -10.83 15.37 -23.24
CA GLN A 326 -10.76 16.15 -24.49
C GLN A 326 -11.59 15.54 -25.63
N ARG A 327 -11.79 14.21 -25.66
CA ARG A 327 -12.63 13.53 -26.66
C ARG A 327 -14.13 13.60 -26.37
N LEU A 328 -14.53 13.90 -25.14
CA LEU A 328 -15.95 14.07 -24.76
C LEU A 328 -16.40 15.54 -24.87
N ALA A 329 -15.44 16.48 -24.90
CA ALA A 329 -15.68 17.92 -24.99
C ALA A 329 -15.60 18.51 -26.42
N GLY A 330 -15.28 17.70 -27.43
CA GLY A 330 -15.21 18.10 -28.85
C GLY A 330 -16.18 17.32 -29.72
#